data_AF-A0A819JH87-F1
#
_entry.id   AF-A0A819JH87-F1
#
_cell.length_a   1.000
_cell.length_b   1.000
_cell.length_c   1.000
_cell.angle_alpha   90.00
_cell.angle_beta   90.00
_cell.angle_gamma   90.00
#
_symmetry.space_group_name_H-M   'P 1'
#
loop_
_entity.id
_entity.type
_entity.pdbx_description
1 polymer ?
#
loop_
_entity_poly.entity_id
_entity_poly.type
_entity_poly.pdbx_seq_one_letter_code
_entity_poly.pdbx_strand_id
1 'polypeptide(L)'
;QILSTTILTKNEKEDEIRRLKDDLQFKFRNDEDKLRTQLSNNYTIRRLQTKQQKLLLLHTLERNLFEEKCTKSMDIIVQRHGLLKKHHEQTKEVELRQLANLHKMRNDFTHKQHQTEIMNFNEYNNRRQKELIKRHALNQKQFPKNIKIKQAEIKRQYKEAYNAQSQQYKALKEKIRQDYLHATSSQSREELDSKLKTIKDEQRRKFDMLYLRFEEAVQKMLDQQNIKLNSDQERERNSLKTVVDEDQRTLLHLQEESYRRMEQQHSDERRQLERNIEDRLRKLNEQMQRELAEYNEDRTRQISILAEKQRAELLQLENEITKLGINIADLTDTMQDIHFFAANTAVQLSPHDKQMLSRNSQYNNRASMISLQHSNSSNSFISNTTNANGTTTTTHK
;
A
#
# COMPACT_ATOMS: atom_id res chain seq x y z
N GLN A 1 -110.41 -42.24 7.77
CA GLN A 1 -111.78 -41.79 7.45
C GLN A 1 -112.24 -42.54 6.21
N ILE A 2 -113.34 -43.29 6.37
CA ILE A 2 -114.20 -43.93 5.36
C ILE A 2 -113.50 -44.83 4.33
N LEU A 3 -113.29 -46.10 4.71
CA LEU A 3 -113.22 -47.21 3.75
C LEU A 3 -114.64 -47.47 3.25
N SER A 4 -115.02 -46.87 2.14
CA SER A 4 -116.23 -47.25 1.40
C SER A 4 -115.97 -48.59 0.72
N THR A 5 -116.56 -49.66 1.25
CA THR A 5 -116.53 -51.00 0.65
C THR A 5 -117.44 -51.04 -0.56
N THR A 6 -116.97 -50.51 -1.69
CA THR A 6 -117.64 -50.64 -2.99
C THR A 6 -117.46 -52.09 -3.47
N ILE A 7 -118.55 -52.84 -3.62
CA ILE A 7 -118.52 -54.20 -4.19
C ILE A 7 -118.26 -54.05 -5.69
N LEU A 8 -116.97 -54.03 -6.06
CA LEU A 8 -116.49 -53.99 -7.44
C LEU A 8 -116.84 -55.29 -8.17
N THR A 9 -117.31 -55.17 -9.41
CA THR A 9 -117.56 -56.31 -10.32
C THR A 9 -116.24 -56.98 -10.71
N LYS A 10 -116.27 -58.26 -11.15
CA LYS A 10 -115.06 -59.03 -11.52
C LYS A 10 -114.18 -58.26 -12.52
N ASN A 11 -114.79 -57.58 -13.49
CA ASN A 11 -114.08 -56.81 -14.52
C ASN A 11 -113.44 -55.53 -13.96
N GLU A 12 -114.11 -54.80 -13.06
CA GLU A 12 -113.53 -53.60 -12.44
C GLU A 12 -112.36 -53.94 -11.51
N LYS A 13 -112.43 -55.07 -10.81
CA LYS A 13 -111.29 -55.61 -10.04
C LYS A 13 -110.13 -56.00 -10.94
N GLU A 14 -110.41 -56.60 -12.11
CA GLU A 14 -109.38 -56.95 -13.09
C GLU A 14 -108.71 -55.71 -13.70
N ASP A 15 -109.47 -54.64 -13.95
CA ASP A 15 -108.93 -53.35 -14.44
C ASP A 15 -108.13 -52.60 -13.38
N GLU A 16 -108.56 -52.64 -12.11
CA GLU A 16 -107.80 -52.07 -10.99
C GLU A 16 -106.50 -52.86 -10.74
N ILE A 17 -106.53 -54.18 -10.86
CA ILE A 17 -105.32 -55.03 -10.83
C ILE A 17 -104.39 -54.71 -12.01
N ARG A 18 -104.92 -54.45 -13.22
CA ARG A 18 -104.11 -54.02 -14.37
C ARG A 18 -103.45 -52.66 -14.13
N ARG A 19 -104.20 -51.66 -13.61
CA ARG A 19 -103.65 -50.34 -13.26
C ARG A 19 -102.57 -50.43 -12.17
N LEU A 20 -102.82 -51.19 -11.10
CA LEU A 20 -101.83 -51.40 -10.03
C LEU A 20 -100.58 -52.13 -10.53
N LYS A 21 -100.74 -53.08 -11.46
CA LYS A 21 -99.64 -53.77 -12.12
C LYS A 21 -98.83 -52.82 -13.00
N ASP A 22 -99.48 -51.98 -13.80
CA ASP A 22 -98.81 -51.01 -14.66
C ASP A 22 -98.11 -49.92 -13.84
N ASP A 23 -98.71 -49.45 -12.73
CA ASP A 23 -98.08 -48.55 -11.76
C ASP A 23 -96.87 -49.17 -11.08
N LEU A 24 -96.95 -50.44 -10.68
CA LEU A 24 -95.80 -51.17 -10.12
C LEU A 24 -94.70 -51.34 -11.18
N GLN A 25 -95.05 -51.71 -12.41
CA GLN A 25 -94.08 -51.82 -13.50
C GLN A 25 -93.43 -50.47 -13.83
N PHE A 26 -94.21 -49.38 -13.81
CA PHE A 26 -93.70 -48.02 -13.97
C PHE A 26 -92.76 -47.63 -12.84
N LYS A 27 -93.12 -47.94 -11.58
CA LYS A 27 -92.24 -47.72 -10.41
C LYS A 27 -90.95 -48.52 -10.50
N PHE A 28 -91.01 -49.82 -10.83
CA PHE A 28 -89.83 -50.66 -11.01
C PHE A 28 -88.92 -50.13 -12.12
N ARG A 29 -89.47 -49.75 -13.28
CA ARG A 29 -88.68 -49.15 -14.37
C ARG A 29 -88.06 -47.82 -13.96
N ASN A 30 -88.83 -46.95 -13.29
CA ASN A 30 -88.34 -45.66 -12.80
C ASN A 30 -87.24 -45.83 -11.74
N ASP A 31 -87.37 -46.80 -10.83
CA ASP A 31 -86.35 -47.07 -9.81
C ASP A 31 -85.11 -47.75 -10.42
N GLU A 32 -85.28 -48.60 -11.43
CA GLU A 32 -84.18 -49.16 -12.22
C GLU A 32 -83.45 -48.06 -13.01
N ASP A 33 -84.18 -47.15 -13.66
CA ASP A 33 -83.62 -46.02 -14.40
C ASP A 33 -82.88 -45.05 -13.45
N LYS A 34 -83.45 -44.73 -12.28
CA LYS A 34 -82.77 -43.95 -11.25
C LYS A 34 -81.48 -44.64 -10.79
N LEU A 35 -81.52 -45.94 -10.53
CA LEU A 35 -80.33 -46.70 -10.12
C LEU A 35 -79.26 -46.71 -11.22
N ARG A 36 -79.66 -46.88 -12.49
CA ARG A 36 -78.75 -46.79 -13.65
C ARG A 36 -78.13 -45.40 -13.77
N THR A 37 -78.91 -44.34 -13.62
CA THR A 37 -78.42 -42.96 -13.60
C THR A 37 -77.48 -42.72 -12.42
N GLN A 38 -77.81 -43.20 -11.22
CA GLN A 38 -76.94 -43.11 -10.05
C GLN A 38 -75.61 -43.83 -10.25
N LEU A 39 -75.62 -45.06 -10.74
CA LEU A 39 -74.39 -45.81 -11.01
C LEU A 39 -73.53 -45.14 -12.09
N SER A 40 -74.15 -44.61 -13.14
CA SER A 40 -73.47 -43.84 -14.19
C SER A 40 -72.82 -42.55 -13.65
N ASN A 41 -73.54 -41.82 -12.80
CA ASN A 41 -73.04 -40.63 -12.14
C ASN A 41 -71.86 -40.95 -11.20
N ASN A 42 -71.99 -42.00 -10.38
CA ASN A 42 -70.93 -42.46 -9.47
C ASN A 42 -69.65 -42.85 -10.23
N TYR A 43 -69.78 -43.59 -11.33
CA TYR A 43 -68.63 -43.93 -12.17
C TYR A 43 -67.96 -42.68 -12.76
N THR A 44 -68.76 -41.71 -13.22
CA THR A 44 -68.26 -40.45 -13.78
C THR A 44 -67.51 -39.63 -12.72
N ILE A 45 -68.07 -39.51 -11.51
CA ILE A 45 -67.43 -38.86 -10.36
C ILE A 45 -66.09 -39.54 -10.04
N ARG A 46 -66.07 -40.87 -9.89
CA ARG A 46 -64.84 -41.62 -9.56
C ARG A 46 -63.76 -41.47 -10.63
N ARG A 47 -64.14 -41.44 -11.91
CA ARG A 47 -63.22 -41.19 -13.02
C ARG A 47 -62.60 -39.79 -12.94
N LEU A 48 -63.39 -38.76 -12.67
CA LEU A 48 -62.92 -37.38 -12.51
C LEU A 48 -62.00 -37.21 -11.31
N GLN A 49 -62.35 -37.83 -10.17
CA GLN A 49 -61.50 -37.84 -8.97
C GLN A 49 -60.14 -38.45 -9.26
N THR A 50 -60.11 -39.61 -9.91
CA THR A 50 -58.85 -40.28 -10.29
C THR A 50 -58.03 -39.41 -11.25
N LYS A 51 -58.69 -38.71 -12.18
CA LYS A 51 -58.04 -37.77 -13.11
C LYS A 51 -57.43 -36.57 -12.37
N GLN A 52 -58.16 -35.98 -11.44
CA GLN A 52 -57.69 -34.86 -10.60
C GLN A 52 -56.51 -35.28 -9.71
N GLN A 53 -56.61 -36.44 -9.05
CA GLN A 53 -55.54 -37.03 -8.23
C GLN A 53 -54.25 -37.21 -9.04
N LYS A 54 -54.37 -37.83 -10.22
CA LYS A 54 -53.24 -38.04 -11.12
C LYS A 54 -52.64 -36.70 -11.57
N LEU A 55 -53.47 -35.71 -11.88
CA LEU A 55 -52.99 -34.38 -12.28
C LEU A 55 -52.20 -33.69 -11.17
N LEU A 56 -52.72 -33.68 -9.94
CA LEU A 56 -52.04 -33.08 -8.78
C LEU A 56 -50.72 -33.80 -8.44
N LEU A 57 -50.69 -35.12 -8.58
CA LEU A 57 -49.47 -35.90 -8.44
C LEU A 57 -48.43 -35.52 -9.51
N LEU A 58 -48.85 -35.42 -10.77
CA LEU A 58 -47.98 -34.97 -11.86
C LEU A 58 -47.44 -33.56 -11.61
N HIS A 59 -48.29 -32.61 -11.20
CA HIS A 59 -47.87 -31.25 -10.84
C HIS A 59 -46.81 -31.25 -9.74
N THR A 60 -46.98 -32.11 -8.73
CA THR A 60 -46.02 -32.24 -7.63
C THR A 60 -44.69 -32.81 -8.11
N LEU A 61 -44.70 -33.86 -8.93
CA LEU A 61 -43.49 -34.44 -9.52
C LEU A 61 -42.77 -33.45 -10.45
N GLU A 62 -43.52 -32.68 -11.26
CA GLU A 62 -42.96 -31.64 -12.12
C GLU A 62 -42.27 -30.53 -11.30
N ARG A 63 -42.89 -30.09 -10.19
CA ARG A 63 -42.27 -29.11 -9.27
C ARG A 63 -40.99 -29.66 -8.63
N ASN A 64 -41.03 -30.87 -8.10
CA ASN A 64 -39.86 -31.49 -7.45
C ASN A 64 -38.68 -31.64 -8.44
N LEU A 65 -38.96 -32.08 -9.67
CA LEU A 65 -37.94 -32.21 -10.71
C LEU A 65 -37.36 -30.85 -11.10
N PHE A 66 -38.21 -29.82 -11.19
CA PHE A 66 -37.77 -28.46 -11.47
C PHE A 66 -36.87 -27.92 -10.34
N GLU A 67 -37.27 -28.10 -9.08
CA GLU A 67 -36.49 -27.69 -7.92
C GLU A 67 -35.12 -28.38 -7.89
N GLU A 68 -35.06 -29.70 -8.08
CA GLU A 68 -33.80 -30.45 -8.12
C GLU A 68 -32.85 -29.94 -9.21
N LYS A 69 -33.38 -29.66 -10.40
CA LYS A 69 -32.60 -29.07 -11.50
C LYS A 69 -32.06 -27.70 -11.12
N CYS A 70 -32.88 -26.87 -10.47
CA CYS A 70 -32.44 -25.57 -9.99
C CYS A 70 -31.35 -25.69 -8.93
N THR A 71 -31.51 -26.57 -7.94
CA THR A 71 -30.49 -26.81 -6.91
C THR A 71 -29.15 -27.21 -7.53
N LYS A 72 -29.15 -28.20 -8.43
CA LYS A 72 -27.92 -28.66 -9.12
C LYS A 72 -27.27 -27.55 -9.94
N SER A 73 -28.07 -26.74 -10.63
CA SER A 73 -27.57 -25.63 -11.43
C SER A 73 -26.96 -24.53 -10.54
N MET A 74 -27.60 -24.21 -9.42
CA MET A 74 -27.06 -23.27 -8.42
C MET A 74 -25.75 -23.78 -7.82
N ASP A 75 -25.65 -25.06 -7.48
CA ASP A 75 -24.42 -25.66 -6.95
C ASP A 75 -23.24 -25.48 -7.90
N ILE A 76 -23.46 -25.67 -9.21
CA ILE A 76 -22.42 -25.46 -10.24
C ILE A 76 -21.98 -23.99 -10.29
N ILE A 77 -22.92 -23.04 -10.22
CA ILE A 77 -22.59 -21.60 -10.20
C ILE A 77 -21.74 -21.26 -8.98
N VAL A 78 -22.15 -21.73 -7.80
CA VAL A 78 -21.42 -21.50 -6.53
C VAL A 78 -20.03 -22.13 -6.57
N GLN A 79 -19.90 -23.35 -7.10
CA GLN A 79 -18.60 -24.00 -7.27
C GLN A 79 -17.69 -23.21 -8.21
N ARG A 80 -18.20 -22.76 -9.36
CA ARG A 80 -17.43 -21.92 -10.30
C ARG A 80 -17.02 -20.59 -9.67
N HIS A 81 -17.91 -19.93 -8.94
CA HIS A 81 -17.59 -18.71 -8.19
C HIS A 81 -16.49 -18.95 -7.16
N GLY A 82 -16.52 -20.09 -6.46
CA GLY A 82 -15.47 -20.53 -5.55
C GLY A 82 -14.11 -20.67 -6.24
N LEU A 83 -14.08 -21.30 -7.42
CA LEU A 83 -12.85 -21.44 -8.22
C LEU A 83 -12.29 -20.09 -8.68
N LEU A 84 -13.16 -19.18 -9.14
CA LEU A 84 -12.75 -17.84 -9.56
C LEU A 84 -12.14 -17.03 -8.40
N LYS A 85 -12.74 -17.10 -7.20
CA LYS A 85 -12.18 -16.47 -5.99
C LYS A 85 -10.83 -17.06 -5.61
N LYS A 86 -10.68 -18.39 -5.67
CA LYS A 86 -9.41 -19.06 -5.39
C LYS A 86 -8.33 -18.62 -6.39
N HIS A 87 -8.66 -18.58 -7.67
CA HIS A 87 -7.74 -18.10 -8.70
C HIS A 87 -7.33 -16.64 -8.46
N HIS A 88 -8.29 -15.76 -8.13
CA HIS A 88 -7.99 -14.38 -7.77
C HIS A 88 -7.00 -14.27 -6.61
N GLU A 89 -7.17 -15.05 -5.54
CA GLU A 89 -6.25 -15.04 -4.40
C GLU A 89 -4.86 -15.54 -4.79
N GLN A 90 -4.76 -16.62 -5.56
CA GLN A 90 -3.49 -17.14 -6.06
C GLN A 90 -2.74 -16.12 -6.92
N THR A 91 -3.45 -15.43 -7.82
CA THR A 91 -2.86 -14.37 -8.65
C THR A 91 -2.37 -13.21 -7.78
N LYS A 92 -3.19 -12.75 -6.83
CA LYS A 92 -2.81 -11.70 -5.86
C LYS A 92 -1.55 -12.08 -5.08
N GLU A 93 -1.46 -13.31 -4.58
CA GLU A 93 -0.28 -13.78 -3.84
C GLU A 93 0.99 -13.74 -4.70
N VAL A 94 0.91 -14.16 -5.96
CA VAL A 94 2.06 -14.16 -6.89
C VAL A 94 2.49 -12.73 -7.21
N GLU A 95 1.54 -11.84 -7.51
CA GLU A 95 1.81 -10.43 -7.81
C GLU A 95 2.47 -9.72 -6.62
N LEU A 96 1.95 -9.92 -5.40
CA LEU A 96 2.53 -9.37 -4.17
C LEU A 96 3.95 -9.88 -3.93
N ARG A 97 4.17 -11.20 -4.13
CA ARG A 97 5.50 -11.81 -3.98
C ARG A 97 6.47 -11.28 -5.02
N GLN A 98 6.05 -11.12 -6.26
CA GLN A 98 6.86 -10.57 -7.34
C GLN A 98 7.27 -9.12 -7.01
N LEU A 99 6.33 -8.28 -6.58
CA LEU A 99 6.61 -6.90 -6.21
C LEU A 99 7.59 -6.84 -5.02
N ALA A 100 7.36 -7.65 -3.98
CA ALA A 100 8.26 -7.72 -2.82
C ALA A 100 9.68 -8.15 -3.21
N ASN A 101 9.83 -9.13 -4.11
CA ASN A 101 11.13 -9.55 -4.61
C ASN A 101 11.83 -8.46 -5.42
N LEU A 102 11.09 -7.72 -6.26
CA LEU A 102 11.63 -6.58 -7.00
C LEU A 102 12.13 -5.48 -6.06
N HIS A 103 11.32 -5.11 -5.05
CA HIS A 103 11.69 -4.13 -4.02
C HIS A 103 12.93 -4.56 -3.25
N LYS A 104 12.99 -5.83 -2.84
CA LYS A 104 14.16 -6.40 -2.17
C LYS A 104 15.42 -6.29 -3.02
N MET A 105 15.37 -6.72 -4.29
CA MET A 105 16.52 -6.64 -5.18
C MET A 105 17.00 -5.20 -5.41
N ARG A 106 16.07 -4.24 -5.55
CA ARG A 106 16.39 -2.82 -5.65
C ARG A 106 17.05 -2.29 -4.38
N ASN A 107 16.51 -2.62 -3.21
CA ASN A 107 17.11 -2.25 -1.91
C ASN A 107 18.52 -2.83 -1.75
N ASP A 108 18.71 -4.12 -2.05
CA ASP A 108 20.00 -4.78 -1.97
C ASP A 108 21.02 -4.13 -2.92
N PHE A 109 20.59 -3.74 -4.13
CA PHE A 109 21.42 -3.02 -5.08
C PHE A 109 21.81 -1.63 -4.58
N THR A 110 20.83 -0.82 -4.16
CA THR A 110 21.08 0.52 -3.61
C THR A 110 21.98 0.47 -2.38
N HIS A 111 21.79 -0.51 -1.51
CA HIS A 111 22.66 -0.71 -0.34
C HIS A 111 24.10 -1.00 -0.74
N LYS A 112 24.32 -1.93 -1.69
CA LYS A 112 25.67 -2.24 -2.22
C LYS A 112 26.30 -1.04 -2.92
N GLN A 113 25.50 -0.28 -3.67
CA GLN A 113 25.95 0.96 -4.30
C GLN A 113 26.42 1.96 -3.25
N HIS A 114 25.60 2.28 -2.25
CA HIS A 114 25.96 3.22 -1.18
C HIS A 114 27.20 2.77 -0.39
N GLN A 115 27.33 1.47 -0.13
CA GLN A 115 28.52 0.90 0.51
C GLN A 115 29.78 1.12 -0.34
N THR A 116 29.68 0.92 -1.66
CA THR A 116 30.79 1.13 -2.60
C THR A 116 31.18 2.60 -2.70
N GLU A 117 30.20 3.51 -2.73
CA GLU A 117 30.43 4.96 -2.73
C GLU A 117 31.19 5.41 -1.46
N ILE A 118 30.78 4.91 -0.28
CA ILE A 118 31.46 5.20 1.00
C ILE A 118 32.90 4.65 0.99
N MET A 119 33.09 3.42 0.50
CA MET A 119 34.42 2.82 0.39
C MET A 119 35.33 3.66 -0.52
N ASN A 120 34.85 4.03 -1.71
CA ASN A 120 35.59 4.85 -2.67
C ASN A 120 35.92 6.24 -2.10
N PHE A 121 34.96 6.87 -1.41
CA PHE A 121 35.16 8.15 -0.72
C PHE A 121 36.28 8.06 0.32
N ASN A 122 36.26 7.02 1.17
CA ASN A 122 37.27 6.81 2.20
C ASN A 122 38.65 6.55 1.59
N GLU A 123 38.74 5.73 0.53
CA GLU A 123 40.01 5.46 -0.15
C GLU A 123 40.61 6.71 -0.80
N TYR A 124 39.77 7.50 -1.48
CA TYR A 124 40.18 8.75 -2.12
C TYR A 124 40.73 9.75 -1.09
N ASN A 125 40.01 9.94 0.02
CA ASN A 125 40.44 10.86 1.07
C ASN A 125 41.66 10.37 1.83
N ASN A 126 41.77 9.08 2.10
CA ASN A 126 42.99 8.48 2.66
C ASN A 126 44.20 8.71 1.75
N ARG A 127 44.04 8.64 0.42
CA ARG A 127 45.12 8.95 -0.53
C ARG A 127 45.52 10.42 -0.46
N ARG A 128 44.57 11.36 -0.51
CA ARG A 128 44.83 12.80 -0.37
C ARG A 128 45.52 13.14 0.95
N GLN A 129 45.10 12.53 2.05
CA GLN A 129 45.72 12.73 3.36
C GLN A 129 47.17 12.23 3.39
N LYS A 130 47.44 11.04 2.81
CA LYS A 130 48.81 10.51 2.70
C LYS A 130 49.70 11.39 1.82
N GLU A 131 49.18 11.91 0.72
CA GLU A 131 49.90 12.85 -0.16
C GLU A 131 50.22 14.16 0.58
N LEU A 132 49.28 14.69 1.35
CA LEU A 132 49.50 15.87 2.18
C LEU A 132 50.62 15.64 3.22
N ILE A 133 50.57 14.50 3.93
CA ILE A 133 51.61 14.11 4.89
C ILE A 133 52.97 13.98 4.20
N LYS A 134 53.03 13.35 3.02
CA LYS A 134 54.26 13.20 2.23
C LYS A 134 54.83 14.57 1.83
N ARG A 135 53.97 15.51 1.42
CA ARG A 135 54.37 16.88 1.10
C ARG A 135 54.91 17.61 2.33
N HIS A 136 54.25 17.48 3.48
CA HIS A 136 54.70 18.08 4.75
C HIS A 136 56.06 17.53 5.19
N ALA A 137 56.26 16.22 5.10
CA ALA A 137 57.53 15.57 5.41
C ALA A 137 58.66 16.04 4.46
N LEU A 138 58.37 16.22 3.17
CA LEU A 138 59.33 16.78 2.21
C LEU A 138 59.70 18.24 2.56
N ASN A 139 58.72 19.07 2.88
CA ASN A 139 58.95 20.46 3.30
C ASN A 139 59.82 20.52 4.57
N GLN A 140 59.56 19.65 5.56
CA GLN A 140 60.38 19.53 6.77
C GLN A 140 61.81 19.07 6.46
N LYS A 141 62.00 18.13 5.51
CA LYS A 141 63.35 17.72 5.07
C LYS A 141 64.11 18.84 4.35
N GLN A 142 63.41 19.70 3.60
CA GLN A 142 64.02 20.84 2.92
C GLN A 142 64.28 22.03 3.86
N PHE A 143 63.55 22.12 4.97
CA PHE A 143 63.61 23.24 5.91
C PHE A 143 65.04 23.60 6.37
N PRO A 144 65.90 22.67 6.84
CA PRO A 144 67.26 23.01 7.25
C PRO A 144 68.12 23.56 6.12
N LYS A 145 67.89 23.13 4.86
CA LYS A 145 68.62 23.65 3.69
C LYS A 145 68.26 25.11 3.43
N ASN A 146 66.96 25.43 3.48
CA ASN A 146 66.47 26.79 3.29
C ASN A 146 66.93 27.73 4.41
N ILE A 147 66.96 27.24 5.65
CA ILE A 147 67.51 27.98 6.80
C ILE A 147 69.00 28.28 6.60
N LYS A 148 69.80 27.30 6.18
CA LYS A 148 71.24 27.51 5.93
C LYS A 148 71.51 28.61 4.91
N ILE A 149 70.73 28.67 3.83
CA ILE A 149 70.86 29.71 2.80
C ILE A 149 70.59 31.10 3.40
N LYS A 150 69.48 31.25 4.15
CA LYS A 150 69.14 32.53 4.81
C LYS A 150 70.15 32.92 5.89
N GLN A 151 70.64 31.96 6.66
CA GLN A 151 71.67 32.19 7.66
C GLN A 151 73.00 32.62 7.02
N ALA A 152 73.36 32.08 5.85
CA ALA A 152 74.55 32.51 5.11
C ALA A 152 74.45 33.97 4.65
N GLU A 153 73.27 34.42 4.23
CA GLU A 153 73.03 35.82 3.87
C GLU A 153 73.17 36.75 5.09
N ILE A 154 72.57 36.40 6.23
CA ILE A 154 72.72 37.16 7.49
C ILE A 154 74.19 37.22 7.92
N LYS A 155 74.93 36.11 7.79
CA LYS A 155 76.38 36.06 8.04
C LYS A 155 77.16 36.98 7.09
N ARG A 156 76.77 37.07 5.82
CA ARG A 156 77.40 37.98 4.84
C ARG A 156 77.20 39.43 5.26
N GLN A 157 75.97 39.81 5.60
CA GLN A 157 75.63 41.16 6.09
C GLN A 157 76.41 41.52 7.37
N TYR A 158 76.52 40.58 8.32
CA TYR A 158 77.36 40.76 9.51
C TYR A 158 78.82 41.00 9.16
N LYS A 159 79.40 40.20 8.25
CA LYS A 159 80.80 40.33 7.82
C LYS A 159 81.06 41.67 7.13
N GLU A 160 80.14 42.11 6.27
CA GLU A 160 80.20 43.43 5.61
C GLU A 160 80.18 44.57 6.64
N ALA A 161 79.25 44.53 7.59
CA ALA A 161 79.16 45.51 8.68
C ALA A 161 80.39 45.48 9.60
N TYR A 162 80.92 44.30 9.91
CA TYR A 162 82.13 44.11 10.71
C TYR A 162 83.36 44.72 10.02
N ASN A 163 83.52 44.46 8.73
CA ASN A 163 84.62 45.01 7.93
C ASN A 163 84.53 46.53 7.83
N ALA A 164 83.34 47.08 7.62
CA ALA A 164 83.11 48.53 7.61
C ALA A 164 83.47 49.16 8.96
N GLN A 165 83.02 48.59 10.08
CA GLN A 165 83.40 49.08 11.43
C GLN A 165 84.91 48.97 11.69
N SER A 166 85.55 47.90 11.21
CA SER A 166 87.00 47.71 11.32
C SER A 166 87.79 48.77 10.52
N GLN A 167 87.35 49.09 9.31
CA GLN A 167 87.93 50.16 8.49
C GLN A 167 87.72 51.53 9.14
N GLN A 168 86.50 51.82 9.62
CA GLN A 168 86.19 53.07 10.33
C GLN A 168 87.06 53.25 11.58
N TYR A 169 87.25 52.21 12.39
CA TYR A 169 88.14 52.26 13.54
C TYR A 169 89.60 52.55 13.15
N LYS A 170 90.12 51.87 12.12
CA LYS A 170 91.49 52.13 11.62
C LYS A 170 91.65 53.57 11.16
N ALA A 171 90.68 54.10 10.40
CA ALA A 171 90.68 55.48 9.94
C ALA A 171 90.59 56.49 11.10
N LEU A 172 89.72 56.25 12.10
CA LEU A 172 89.60 57.08 13.31
C LEU A 172 90.88 57.07 14.14
N LYS A 173 91.49 55.89 14.32
CA LYS A 173 92.75 55.73 15.04
C LYS A 173 93.90 56.46 14.34
N GLU A 174 93.97 56.36 13.02
CA GLU A 174 94.99 57.05 12.21
C GLU A 174 94.79 58.56 12.26
N LYS A 175 93.55 59.05 12.10
CA LYS A 175 93.22 60.47 12.25
C LYS A 175 93.64 61.01 13.62
N ILE A 176 93.36 60.31 14.72
CA ILE A 176 93.78 60.73 16.07
C ILE A 176 95.31 60.80 16.21
N ARG A 177 96.06 59.89 15.57
CA ARG A 177 97.54 59.99 15.52
C ARG A 177 98.01 61.19 14.70
N GLN A 178 97.37 61.46 13.56
CA GLN A 178 97.73 62.59 12.69
C GLN A 178 97.38 63.93 13.35
N ASP A 179 96.20 64.05 13.96
CA ASP A 179 95.77 65.23 14.71
C ASP A 179 96.75 65.54 15.86
N TYR A 180 97.31 64.52 16.52
CA TYR A 180 98.37 64.68 17.53
C TYR A 180 99.69 65.15 16.93
N LEU A 181 100.07 64.66 15.74
CA LEU A 181 101.29 65.06 15.04
C LEU A 181 101.23 66.53 14.57
N HIS A 182 100.04 67.03 14.27
CA HIS A 182 99.80 68.40 13.83
C HIS A 182 99.43 69.37 14.97
N ALA A 183 99.23 68.89 16.19
CA ALA A 183 99.00 69.75 17.35
C ALA A 183 100.32 70.44 17.76
N THR A 184 100.42 71.74 17.49
CA THR A 184 101.59 72.59 17.82
C THR A 184 101.66 73.03 19.29
N SER A 185 100.64 72.75 20.08
CA SER A 185 100.65 72.96 21.53
C SER A 185 100.90 71.64 22.26
N SER A 186 101.65 71.71 23.37
CA SER A 186 101.99 70.62 24.30
C SER A 186 100.79 69.78 24.78
N GLN A 187 100.22 68.94 23.91
CA GLN A 187 99.28 67.89 24.31
C GLN A 187 100.06 66.82 25.06
N SER A 188 99.62 66.52 26.29
CA SER A 188 100.23 65.48 27.10
C SER A 188 100.10 64.14 26.37
N ARG A 189 101.19 63.38 26.32
CA ARG A 189 101.21 61.98 25.82
C ARG A 189 100.10 61.13 26.47
N GLU A 190 99.75 61.47 27.71
CA GLU A 190 98.69 60.83 28.50
C GLU A 190 97.28 61.08 27.93
N GLU A 191 97.00 62.25 27.33
CA GLU A 191 95.72 62.53 26.67
C GLU A 191 95.55 61.75 25.35
N LEU A 192 96.63 61.56 24.60
CA LEU A 192 96.64 60.73 23.40
C LEU A 192 96.34 59.27 23.76
N ASP A 193 97.03 58.73 24.76
CA ASP A 193 96.84 57.36 25.23
C ASP A 193 95.41 57.15 25.77
N SER A 194 94.87 58.15 26.47
CA SER A 194 93.46 58.17 26.90
C SER A 194 92.48 58.13 25.72
N LYS A 195 92.66 58.99 24.69
CA LYS A 195 91.82 59.01 23.48
C LYS A 195 91.93 57.71 22.67
N LEU A 196 93.12 57.13 22.56
CA LEU A 196 93.32 55.85 21.88
C LEU A 196 92.67 54.68 22.65
N LYS A 197 92.65 54.75 23.98
CA LYS A 197 91.96 53.78 24.83
C LYS A 197 90.43 53.90 24.68
N THR A 198 89.88 55.10 24.72
CA THR A 198 88.42 55.30 24.58
C THR A 198 87.89 54.82 23.23
N ILE A 199 88.57 55.11 22.11
CA ILE A 199 88.14 54.59 20.79
C ILE A 199 88.26 53.06 20.70
N LYS A 200 89.18 52.44 21.43
CA LYS A 200 89.36 50.98 21.45
C LYS A 200 88.27 50.30 22.27
N ASP A 201 87.90 50.89 23.41
CA ASP A 201 86.79 50.40 24.22
C ASP A 201 85.45 50.60 23.49
N GLU A 202 85.29 51.72 22.79
CA GLU A 202 84.13 51.98 21.92
C GLU A 202 84.06 51.01 20.74
N GLN A 203 85.20 50.68 20.13
CA GLN A 203 85.29 49.64 19.10
C GLN A 203 84.81 48.27 19.62
N ARG A 204 85.27 47.85 20.82
CA ARG A 204 84.82 46.59 21.43
C ARG A 204 83.31 46.59 21.61
N ARG A 205 82.75 47.64 22.23
CA ARG A 205 81.30 47.77 22.41
C ARG A 205 80.54 47.69 21.09
N LYS A 206 81.02 48.37 20.03
CA LYS A 206 80.39 48.32 18.71
C LYS A 206 80.44 46.92 18.10
N PHE A 207 81.53 46.19 18.26
CA PHE A 207 81.61 44.80 17.79
C PHE A 207 80.72 43.86 18.60
N ASP A 208 80.68 44.01 19.92
CA ASP A 208 79.80 43.21 20.79
C ASP A 208 78.32 43.45 20.43
N MET A 209 77.94 44.71 20.21
CA MET A 209 76.60 45.08 19.74
C MET A 209 76.29 44.53 18.35
N LEU A 210 77.26 44.56 17.43
CA LEU A 210 77.08 44.02 16.09
C LEU A 210 76.91 42.49 16.13
N TYR A 211 77.66 41.81 17.00
CA TYR A 211 77.54 40.37 17.21
C TYR A 211 76.19 40.00 17.85
N LEU A 212 75.75 40.73 18.86
CA LEU A 212 74.42 40.54 19.48
C LEU A 212 73.30 40.70 18.44
N ARG A 213 73.36 41.74 17.59
CA ARG A 213 72.38 41.93 16.51
C ARG A 213 72.42 40.80 15.48
N PHE A 214 73.59 40.25 15.18
CA PHE A 214 73.72 39.10 14.29
C PHE A 214 73.05 37.86 14.88
N GLU A 215 73.31 37.52 16.14
CA GLU A 215 72.68 36.39 16.83
C GLU A 215 71.16 36.56 16.89
N GLU A 216 70.69 37.76 17.26
CA GLU A 216 69.25 38.09 17.25
C GLU A 216 68.63 37.95 15.86
N ALA A 217 69.31 38.40 14.80
CA ALA A 217 68.80 38.31 13.43
C ALA A 217 68.71 36.85 12.96
N VAL A 218 69.70 36.01 13.30
CA VAL A 218 69.67 34.57 13.02
C VAL A 218 68.50 33.90 13.75
N GLN A 219 68.34 34.19 15.04
CA GLN A 219 67.28 33.60 15.87
C GLN A 219 65.89 34.03 15.39
N LYS A 220 65.67 35.34 15.21
CA LYS A 220 64.40 35.89 14.70
C LYS A 220 64.03 35.27 13.34
N MET A 221 65.00 35.12 12.43
CA MET A 221 64.77 34.48 11.14
C MET A 221 64.36 33.00 11.31
N LEU A 222 65.06 32.24 12.17
CA LEU A 222 64.74 30.84 12.43
C LEU A 222 63.33 30.68 12.99
N ASP A 223 62.97 31.46 14.01
CA ASP A 223 61.66 31.42 14.65
C ASP A 223 60.54 31.78 13.66
N GLN A 224 60.74 32.86 12.89
CA GLN A 224 59.79 33.25 11.84
C GLN A 224 59.57 32.16 10.80
N GLN A 225 60.65 31.50 10.34
CA GLN A 225 60.52 30.43 9.37
C GLN A 225 59.85 29.18 9.95
N ASN A 226 60.12 28.85 11.21
CA ASN A 226 59.52 27.71 11.89
C ASN A 226 58.01 27.93 12.11
N ILE A 227 57.63 29.10 12.63
CA ILE A 227 56.23 29.49 12.80
C ILE A 227 55.50 29.47 11.46
N LYS A 228 56.10 30.04 10.41
CA LYS A 228 55.49 30.04 9.07
C LYS A 228 55.24 28.63 8.56
N LEU A 229 56.25 27.75 8.63
CA LEU A 229 56.12 26.37 8.16
C LEU A 229 54.99 25.64 8.90
N ASN A 230 54.95 25.73 10.23
CA ASN A 230 53.93 25.06 11.04
C ASN A 230 52.54 25.63 10.78
N SER A 231 52.41 26.96 10.70
CA SER A 231 51.14 27.63 10.41
C SER A 231 50.59 27.23 9.04
N ASP A 232 51.44 27.19 8.00
CA ASP A 232 51.02 26.78 6.66
C ASP A 232 50.60 25.30 6.63
N GLN A 233 51.35 24.41 7.29
CA GLN A 233 50.98 22.98 7.40
C GLN A 233 49.68 22.77 8.16
N GLU A 234 49.43 23.51 9.23
CA GLU A 234 48.17 23.46 9.98
C GLU A 234 47.00 23.97 9.16
N ARG A 235 47.17 25.10 8.44
CA ARG A 235 46.13 25.64 7.55
C ARG A 235 45.73 24.62 6.48
N GLU A 236 46.70 23.96 5.86
CA GLU A 236 46.43 22.94 4.84
C GLU A 236 45.74 21.70 5.40
N ARG A 237 46.11 21.23 6.60
CA ARG A 237 45.41 20.11 7.26
C ARG A 237 43.97 20.46 7.59
N ASN A 238 43.75 21.64 8.15
CA ASN A 238 42.42 22.11 8.50
C ASN A 238 41.55 22.30 7.25
N SER A 239 42.10 22.88 6.19
CA SER A 239 41.41 23.03 4.91
C SER A 239 41.08 21.68 4.27
N LEU A 240 41.99 20.69 4.30
CA LEU A 240 41.66 19.35 3.81
C LEU A 240 40.55 18.73 4.65
N LYS A 241 40.60 18.87 5.98
CA LYS A 241 39.58 18.33 6.88
C LYS A 241 38.19 18.93 6.60
N THR A 242 38.09 20.25 6.45
CA THR A 242 36.80 20.90 6.17
C THR A 242 36.20 20.42 4.84
N VAL A 243 37.02 20.31 3.80
CA VAL A 243 36.58 19.78 2.50
C VAL A 243 36.11 18.33 2.62
N VAL A 244 36.84 17.47 3.35
CA VAL A 244 36.42 16.07 3.57
C VAL A 244 35.09 16.01 4.32
N ASP A 245 34.90 16.83 5.34
CA ASP A 245 33.66 16.88 6.12
C ASP A 245 32.47 17.37 5.26
N GLU A 246 32.68 18.35 4.38
CA GLU A 246 31.69 18.86 3.42
C GLU A 246 31.34 17.83 2.35
N ASP A 247 32.35 17.19 1.75
CA ASP A 247 32.17 16.12 0.77
C ASP A 247 31.41 14.93 1.37
N GLN A 248 31.70 14.58 2.63
CA GLN A 248 30.98 13.51 3.35
C GLN A 248 29.51 13.85 3.55
N ARG A 249 29.19 15.09 3.98
CA ARG A 249 27.80 15.54 4.15
C ARG A 249 27.05 15.50 2.83
N THR A 250 27.69 15.95 1.75
CA THR A 250 27.11 15.95 0.41
C THR A 250 26.82 14.52 -0.05
N LEU A 251 27.78 13.60 0.15
CA LEU A 251 27.58 12.19 -0.18
C LEU A 251 26.41 11.57 0.59
N LEU A 252 26.35 11.77 1.92
CA LEU A 252 25.25 11.27 2.74
C LEU A 252 23.89 11.85 2.30
N HIS A 253 23.83 13.15 2.00
CA HIS A 253 22.62 13.78 1.49
C HIS A 253 22.15 13.14 0.17
N LEU A 254 23.06 12.92 -0.78
CA LEU A 254 22.73 12.30 -2.07
C LEU A 254 22.25 10.85 -1.90
N GLN A 255 22.86 10.09 -0.99
CA GLN A 255 22.43 8.74 -0.65
C GLN A 255 21.03 8.73 -0.01
N GLU A 256 20.76 9.62 0.93
CA GLU A 256 19.43 9.76 1.54
C GLU A 256 18.37 10.18 0.52
N GLU A 257 18.70 11.12 -0.36
CA GLU A 257 17.79 11.57 -1.41
C GLU A 257 17.48 10.46 -2.41
N SER A 258 18.50 9.69 -2.81
CA SER A 258 18.34 8.49 -3.65
C SER A 258 17.43 7.46 -2.98
N TYR A 259 17.66 7.18 -1.69
CA TYR A 259 16.84 6.26 -0.91
C TYR A 259 15.38 6.74 -0.80
N ARG A 260 15.16 8.03 -0.49
CA ARG A 260 13.81 8.63 -0.41
C ARG A 260 13.03 8.51 -1.72
N ARG A 261 13.67 8.79 -2.87
CA ARG A 261 13.05 8.63 -4.18
C ARG A 261 12.66 7.18 -4.46
N MET A 262 13.53 6.24 -4.13
CA MET A 262 13.27 4.81 -4.29
C MET A 262 12.13 4.31 -3.38
N GLU A 263 12.09 4.75 -2.11
CA GLU A 263 11.01 4.40 -1.18
C GLU A 263 9.66 4.99 -1.63
N GLN A 264 9.67 6.21 -2.17
CA GLN A 264 8.47 6.81 -2.76
C GLN A 264 7.97 5.96 -3.95
N GLN A 265 8.86 5.55 -4.84
CA GLN A 265 8.51 4.65 -5.94
C GLN A 265 7.94 3.31 -5.43
N HIS A 266 8.54 2.71 -4.39
CA HIS A 266 8.02 1.50 -3.78
C HIS A 266 6.61 1.68 -3.20
N SER A 267 6.37 2.80 -2.51
CA SER A 267 5.04 3.14 -1.98
C SER A 267 4.01 3.29 -3.11
N ASP A 268 4.36 3.97 -4.20
CA ASP A 268 3.44 4.20 -5.31
C ASP A 268 3.15 2.90 -6.09
N GLU A 269 4.15 2.05 -6.31
CA GLU A 269 3.98 0.72 -6.91
C GLU A 269 3.08 -0.19 -6.04
N ARG A 270 3.22 -0.16 -4.70
CA ARG A 270 2.34 -0.90 -3.78
C ARG A 270 0.90 -0.44 -3.89
N ARG A 271 0.66 0.88 -3.79
CA ARG A 271 -0.68 1.47 -3.93
C ARG A 271 -1.29 1.14 -5.29
N GLN A 272 -0.49 1.16 -6.35
CA GLN A 272 -0.97 0.80 -7.67
C GLN A 272 -1.38 -0.67 -7.75
N LEU A 273 -0.58 -1.57 -7.20
CA LEU A 273 -0.90 -2.99 -7.18
C LEU A 273 -2.15 -3.27 -6.32
N GLU A 274 -2.26 -2.65 -5.15
CA GLU A 274 -3.46 -2.73 -4.28
C GLU A 274 -4.71 -2.29 -5.02
N ARG A 275 -4.68 -1.11 -5.67
CA ARG A 275 -5.79 -0.63 -6.50
C ARG A 275 -6.17 -1.61 -7.61
N ASN A 276 -5.18 -2.18 -8.30
CA ASN A 276 -5.43 -3.15 -9.37
C ASN A 276 -6.08 -4.44 -8.84
N ILE A 277 -5.63 -4.93 -7.69
CA ILE A 277 -6.19 -6.12 -7.02
C ILE A 277 -7.64 -5.83 -6.60
N GLU A 278 -7.90 -4.68 -5.97
CA GLU A 278 -9.22 -4.25 -5.54
C GLU A 278 -10.19 -4.10 -6.72
N ASP A 279 -9.76 -3.44 -7.79
CA ASP A 279 -10.56 -3.27 -9.00
C ASP A 279 -10.90 -4.61 -9.64
N ARG A 280 -9.94 -5.54 -9.69
CA ARG A 280 -10.16 -6.91 -10.18
C ARG A 280 -11.15 -7.67 -9.30
N LEU A 281 -11.04 -7.56 -7.98
CA LEU A 281 -11.97 -8.19 -7.04
C LEU A 281 -13.38 -7.60 -7.16
N ARG A 282 -13.50 -6.28 -7.29
CA ARG A 282 -14.76 -5.58 -7.49
C ARG A 282 -15.45 -6.06 -8.75
N LYS A 283 -14.76 -6.04 -9.90
CA LYS A 283 -15.29 -6.52 -11.18
C LYS A 283 -15.71 -7.99 -11.13
N LEU A 284 -14.91 -8.83 -10.48
CA LEU A 284 -15.23 -10.25 -10.30
C LEU A 284 -16.51 -10.42 -9.46
N ASN A 285 -16.65 -9.69 -8.36
CA ASN A 285 -17.85 -9.71 -7.52
C ASN A 285 -19.09 -9.20 -8.26
N GLU A 286 -18.97 -8.09 -9.01
CA GLU A 286 -20.06 -7.57 -9.85
C GLU A 286 -20.49 -8.58 -10.91
N GLN A 287 -19.56 -9.31 -11.51
CA GLN A 287 -19.87 -10.35 -12.48
C GLN A 287 -20.60 -11.53 -11.83
N MET A 288 -20.12 -12.01 -10.68
CA MET A 288 -20.77 -13.08 -9.92
C MET A 288 -22.17 -12.69 -9.44
N GLN A 289 -22.35 -11.45 -8.98
CA GLN A 289 -23.65 -10.92 -8.56
C GLN A 289 -24.63 -10.81 -9.74
N ARG A 290 -24.17 -10.33 -10.89
CA ARG A 290 -24.99 -10.26 -12.11
C ARG A 290 -25.46 -11.63 -12.55
N GLU A 291 -24.56 -12.61 -12.57
CA GLU A 291 -24.92 -13.98 -12.92
C GLU A 291 -25.94 -14.59 -11.96
N LEU A 292 -25.78 -14.37 -10.64
CA LEU A 292 -26.77 -14.84 -9.66
C LEU A 292 -28.12 -14.14 -9.85
N ALA A 293 -28.13 -12.85 -10.19
CA ALA A 293 -29.35 -12.11 -10.44
C ALA A 293 -30.07 -12.66 -11.69
N GLU A 294 -29.37 -12.83 -12.80
CA GLU A 294 -29.89 -13.40 -14.05
C GLU A 294 -30.44 -14.81 -13.83
N TYR A 295 -29.70 -15.67 -13.11
CA TYR A 295 -30.15 -17.01 -12.76
C TYR A 295 -31.42 -17.00 -11.91
N ASN A 296 -31.53 -16.11 -10.92
CA ASN A 296 -32.72 -16.01 -10.09
C ASN A 296 -33.92 -15.45 -10.85
N GLU A 297 -33.70 -14.51 -11.78
CA GLU A 297 -34.73 -14.02 -12.68
C GLU A 297 -35.27 -15.15 -13.56
N ASP A 298 -34.38 -15.92 -14.20
CA ASP A 298 -34.74 -17.10 -14.98
C ASP A 298 -35.52 -18.13 -14.17
N ARG A 299 -35.03 -18.46 -12.98
CA ARG A 299 -35.73 -19.39 -12.08
C ARG A 299 -37.14 -18.89 -11.77
N THR A 300 -37.31 -17.61 -11.48
CA THR A 300 -38.60 -17.01 -11.16
C THR A 300 -39.54 -17.03 -12.37
N ARG A 301 -39.02 -16.72 -13.57
CA ARG A 301 -39.78 -16.82 -14.83
C ARG A 301 -40.27 -18.24 -15.07
N GLN A 302 -39.41 -19.24 -14.91
CA GLN A 302 -39.77 -20.65 -15.11
C GLN A 302 -40.80 -21.14 -14.08
N ILE A 303 -40.70 -20.70 -12.82
CA ILE A 303 -41.72 -20.98 -11.78
C ILE A 303 -43.07 -20.39 -12.20
N SER A 304 -43.08 -19.15 -12.69
CA SER A 304 -44.31 -18.49 -13.14
C SER A 304 -44.98 -19.24 -14.30
N ILE A 305 -44.18 -19.65 -15.30
CA ILE A 305 -44.68 -20.42 -16.46
C ILE A 305 -45.24 -21.78 -16.02
N LEU A 306 -44.54 -22.48 -15.13
CA LEU A 306 -45.00 -23.77 -14.60
C LEU A 306 -46.31 -23.59 -13.82
N ALA A 307 -46.40 -22.57 -12.96
CA ALA A 307 -47.61 -22.27 -12.19
C ALA A 307 -48.80 -21.91 -13.09
N GLU A 308 -48.58 -21.13 -14.14
CA GLU A 308 -49.61 -20.77 -15.12
C GLU A 308 -50.12 -21.99 -15.89
N LYS A 309 -49.21 -22.87 -16.35
CA LYS A 309 -49.57 -24.16 -16.97
C LYS A 309 -50.42 -25.01 -16.02
N GLN A 310 -49.97 -25.18 -14.77
CA GLN A 310 -50.70 -25.97 -13.77
C GLN A 310 -52.09 -25.37 -13.48
N ARG A 311 -52.20 -24.04 -13.42
CA ARG A 311 -53.48 -23.33 -13.26
C ARG A 311 -54.41 -23.57 -14.46
N ALA A 312 -53.90 -23.49 -15.69
CA ALA A 312 -54.70 -23.73 -16.89
C ALA A 312 -55.24 -25.17 -16.96
N GLU A 313 -54.43 -26.16 -16.57
CA GLU A 313 -54.84 -27.57 -16.51
C GLU A 313 -55.91 -27.81 -15.43
N LEU A 314 -55.81 -27.14 -14.27
CA LEU A 314 -56.85 -27.19 -13.24
C LEU A 314 -58.14 -26.55 -13.71
N LEU A 315 -58.09 -25.37 -14.34
CA LEU A 315 -59.26 -24.72 -14.94
C LEU A 315 -59.93 -25.59 -16.01
N GLN A 316 -59.14 -26.32 -16.80
CA GLN A 316 -59.68 -27.26 -17.78
C GLN A 316 -60.44 -28.42 -17.11
N LEU A 317 -59.92 -28.97 -16.00
CA LEU A 317 -60.64 -29.98 -15.21
C LEU A 317 -61.91 -29.41 -14.57
N GLU A 318 -61.85 -28.20 -14.01
CA GLU A 318 -63.01 -27.52 -13.42
C GLU A 318 -64.11 -27.29 -14.46
N ASN A 319 -63.74 -26.88 -15.68
CA ASN A 319 -64.67 -26.74 -16.80
C ASN A 319 -65.30 -28.08 -17.20
N GLU A 320 -64.54 -29.18 -17.19
CA GLU A 320 -65.06 -30.53 -17.46
C GLU A 320 -66.04 -30.99 -16.37
N ILE A 321 -65.74 -30.73 -15.10
CA ILE A 321 -66.61 -31.02 -13.95
C ILE A 321 -67.92 -30.22 -14.08
N THR A 322 -67.80 -28.91 -14.35
CA THR A 322 -68.95 -28.00 -14.51
C THR A 322 -69.85 -28.42 -15.67
N LYS A 323 -69.26 -28.81 -16.81
CA LYS A 323 -70.01 -29.29 -18.00
C LYS A 323 -70.79 -30.57 -17.72
N LEU A 324 -70.32 -31.41 -16.80
CA LEU A 324 -71.00 -32.65 -16.40
C LEU A 324 -72.08 -32.41 -15.33
N GLY A 325 -72.28 -31.16 -14.86
CA GLY A 325 -73.32 -30.81 -13.90
C GLY A 325 -73.13 -31.44 -12.51
N ILE A 326 -71.92 -31.92 -12.22
CA ILE A 326 -71.57 -32.55 -10.94
C ILE A 326 -71.30 -31.43 -9.92
N ASN A 327 -71.92 -31.52 -8.75
CA ASN A 327 -71.65 -30.57 -7.67
C ASN A 327 -70.24 -30.83 -7.11
N ILE A 328 -69.43 -29.78 -7.04
CA ILE A 328 -68.02 -29.86 -6.59
C ILE A 328 -67.92 -30.42 -5.16
N ALA A 329 -68.95 -30.21 -4.34
CA ALA A 329 -69.05 -30.76 -2.98
C ALA A 329 -69.03 -32.31 -2.93
N ASP A 330 -69.64 -32.97 -3.92
CA ASP A 330 -69.65 -34.45 -4.02
C ASP A 330 -68.26 -35.00 -4.44
N LEU A 331 -67.39 -34.15 -4.96
CA LEU A 331 -66.03 -34.48 -5.36
C LEU A 331 -65.04 -34.37 -4.19
N THR A 332 -65.26 -33.42 -3.28
CA THR A 332 -64.36 -33.08 -2.16
C THR A 332 -64.45 -34.04 -0.98
N ASP A 333 -65.60 -34.68 -0.76
CA ASP A 333 -65.87 -35.50 0.44
C ASP A 333 -65.07 -36.82 0.50
N THR A 334 -64.36 -37.17 -0.57
CA THR A 334 -63.43 -38.32 -0.60
C THR A 334 -61.96 -37.92 -0.86
N MET A 335 -61.62 -36.63 -0.81
CA MET A 335 -60.24 -36.14 -1.04
C MET A 335 -59.33 -36.20 0.20
N GLN A 336 -59.85 -36.57 1.38
CA GLN A 336 -59.06 -36.71 2.62
C GLN A 336 -57.91 -37.73 2.50
N ASP A 337 -58.01 -38.72 1.60
CA ASP A 337 -56.97 -39.72 1.40
C ASP A 337 -55.70 -39.20 0.69
N ILE A 338 -55.75 -38.01 0.06
CA ILE A 338 -54.61 -37.43 -0.68
C ILE A 338 -53.72 -36.60 0.25
N HIS A 339 -54.27 -36.04 1.33
CA HIS A 339 -53.48 -35.34 2.35
C HIS A 339 -52.43 -36.26 3.01
N PHE A 340 -52.63 -37.58 2.96
CA PHE A 340 -51.65 -38.57 3.42
C PHE A 340 -50.36 -38.60 2.57
N PHE A 341 -50.44 -38.30 1.27
CA PHE A 341 -49.26 -38.26 0.39
C PHE A 341 -48.65 -36.85 0.25
N ALA A 342 -49.44 -35.79 0.42
CA ALA A 342 -48.97 -34.41 0.35
C ALA A 342 -48.29 -33.92 1.67
N ALA A 343 -48.64 -34.50 2.82
CA ALA A 343 -48.06 -34.11 4.12
C ALA A 343 -46.56 -34.45 4.27
N ASN A 344 -46.06 -35.42 3.50
CA ASN A 344 -44.62 -35.73 3.44
C ASN A 344 -43.83 -34.79 2.51
N THR A 345 -44.51 -33.87 1.83
CA THR A 345 -43.94 -32.84 0.94
C THR A 345 -44.09 -31.44 1.54
N ALA A 346 -44.28 -31.35 2.87
CA ALA A 346 -44.24 -30.09 3.58
C ALA A 346 -42.82 -29.52 3.52
N VAL A 347 -42.71 -28.41 2.79
CA VAL A 347 -41.59 -27.45 2.71
C VAL A 347 -40.69 -27.50 3.96
N GLN A 348 -39.63 -28.30 3.89
CA GLN A 348 -38.42 -28.04 4.64
C GLN A 348 -37.43 -27.46 3.65
N LEU A 349 -37.19 -26.15 3.74
CA LEU A 349 -35.96 -25.54 3.24
C LEU A 349 -34.81 -26.49 3.56
N SER A 350 -34.10 -26.94 2.52
CA SER A 350 -32.96 -27.83 2.68
C SER A 350 -32.02 -27.24 3.75
N PRO A 351 -31.47 -28.04 4.68
CA PRO A 351 -30.45 -27.58 5.62
C PRO A 351 -29.30 -26.82 4.91
N HIS A 352 -29.07 -27.12 3.63
CA HIS A 352 -28.12 -26.43 2.77
C HIS A 352 -28.49 -24.96 2.49
N ASP A 353 -29.76 -24.68 2.20
CA ASP A 353 -30.26 -23.32 1.90
C ASP A 353 -30.19 -22.42 3.15
N LYS A 354 -30.47 -22.97 4.33
CA LYS A 354 -30.32 -22.26 5.62
C LYS A 354 -28.86 -21.98 5.96
N GLN A 355 -27.94 -22.89 5.63
CA GLN A 355 -26.50 -22.69 5.83
C GLN A 355 -25.89 -21.66 4.86
N MET A 356 -26.37 -21.58 3.62
CA MET A 356 -25.88 -20.60 2.64
C MET A 356 -26.31 -19.16 2.99
N LEU A 357 -27.55 -18.97 3.47
CA LEU A 357 -28.02 -17.67 3.99
C LEU A 357 -27.26 -17.25 5.27
N SER A 358 -26.94 -18.20 6.15
CA SER A 358 -26.16 -17.95 7.38
C SER A 358 -24.68 -17.65 7.10
N ARG A 359 -24.04 -18.35 6.14
CA ARG A 359 -22.67 -18.07 5.72
C ARG A 359 -22.54 -16.69 5.09
N ASN A 360 -23.51 -16.26 4.27
CA ASN A 360 -23.49 -14.93 3.64
C ASN A 360 -23.54 -13.78 4.67
N SER A 361 -24.21 -13.97 5.82
CA SER A 361 -24.22 -13.00 6.91
C SER A 361 -22.86 -12.89 7.63
N GLN A 362 -22.14 -14.00 7.80
CA GLN A 362 -20.82 -14.01 8.44
C GLN A 362 -19.70 -13.39 7.57
N TYR A 363 -19.80 -13.47 6.24
CA TYR A 363 -18.82 -12.84 5.34
C TYR A 363 -19.03 -11.33 5.19
N ASN A 364 -20.28 -10.84 5.28
CA ASN A 364 -20.55 -9.39 5.31
C ASN A 364 -20.02 -8.72 6.58
N ASN A 365 -20.15 -9.37 7.75
CA ASN A 365 -19.65 -8.82 9.01
C ASN A 365 -18.11 -8.78 9.13
N ARG A 366 -17.39 -9.62 8.36
CA ARG A 366 -15.92 -9.58 8.30
C ARG A 366 -15.37 -8.48 7.38
N ALA A 367 -16.12 -8.10 6.34
CA ALA A 367 -15.77 -6.99 5.46
C ALA A 367 -15.99 -5.63 6.14
N SER A 368 -16.99 -5.51 7.03
CA SER A 368 -17.28 -4.27 7.77
C SER A 368 -16.35 -3.99 8.96
N MET A 369 -15.57 -4.97 9.43
CA MET A 369 -14.69 -4.83 10.61
C MET A 369 -13.27 -4.36 10.29
N ILE A 370 -12.90 -4.22 9.02
CA ILE A 370 -11.55 -3.78 8.59
C ILE A 370 -11.45 -2.25 8.39
N SER A 371 -12.56 -1.50 8.45
CA SER A 371 -12.56 -0.04 8.20
C SER A 371 -12.61 0.87 9.44
N LEU A 372 -12.36 0.34 10.65
CA LEU A 372 -12.52 1.10 11.92
C LEU A 372 -11.31 0.96 12.85
N GLN A 373 -10.11 1.19 12.32
CA GLN A 373 -8.98 1.69 13.09
C GLN A 373 -8.31 2.75 12.21
N HIS A 374 -7.74 3.81 12.80
CA HIS A 374 -7.23 5.05 12.18
C HIS A 374 -8.25 6.20 12.12
N SER A 375 -8.70 6.69 13.29
CA SER A 375 -8.68 8.14 13.58
C SER A 375 -8.99 8.40 15.06
N ASN A 376 -7.95 8.41 15.88
CA ASN A 376 -7.96 9.13 17.14
C ASN A 376 -6.53 9.64 17.40
N SER A 377 -6.28 10.90 17.03
CA SER A 377 -5.25 11.72 17.66
C SER A 377 -5.67 13.18 17.55
N SER A 378 -5.98 13.76 18.70
CA SER A 378 -6.20 15.17 18.95
C SER A 378 -4.88 15.96 18.84
N ASN A 379 -4.97 17.20 18.35
CA ASN A 379 -4.28 18.43 18.79
C ASN A 379 -4.64 19.55 17.79
N SER A 380 -5.55 20.48 18.09
CA SER A 380 -5.47 21.66 18.97
C SER A 380 -4.71 22.86 18.37
N PHE A 381 -5.45 23.95 18.10
CA PHE A 381 -5.07 25.38 18.05
C PHE A 381 -4.02 25.80 16.99
N ILE A 382 -4.17 26.88 16.21
CA ILE A 382 -4.35 28.30 16.57
C ILE A 382 -5.02 29.09 15.41
N SER A 383 -5.73 30.15 15.83
CA SER A 383 -6.43 31.24 15.15
C SER A 383 -5.63 32.18 14.22
N ASN A 384 -6.32 32.77 13.23
CA ASN A 384 -6.38 34.22 12.89
C ASN A 384 -7.12 34.41 11.53
N THR A 385 -8.35 34.94 11.49
CA THR A 385 -8.74 36.36 11.32
C THR A 385 -8.24 37.07 10.05
N THR A 386 -9.22 37.29 9.16
CA THR A 386 -9.57 38.55 8.45
C THR A 386 -8.72 39.16 7.31
N ASN A 387 -9.49 39.69 6.36
CA ASN A 387 -9.23 40.67 5.30
C ASN A 387 -8.60 40.13 4.00
N ALA A 388 -9.12 40.33 2.79
CA ALA A 388 -9.92 41.38 2.10
C ALA A 388 -9.08 41.85 0.91
N ASN A 389 -9.71 41.86 -0.27
CA ASN A 389 -9.44 42.65 -1.47
C ASN A 389 -8.00 42.76 -2.02
N GLY A 390 -7.86 42.46 -3.32
CA GLY A 390 -6.66 42.85 -4.07
C GLY A 390 -6.56 42.25 -5.47
N THR A 391 -7.37 42.76 -6.40
CA THR A 391 -7.10 42.76 -7.84
C THR A 391 -5.69 43.28 -8.14
N THR A 392 -4.90 42.57 -8.94
CA THR A 392 -4.02 43.14 -9.96
C THR A 392 -3.59 42.07 -10.97
N THR A 393 -4.07 42.24 -12.20
CA THR A 393 -3.35 42.01 -13.45
C THR A 393 -1.87 42.39 -13.39
N THR A 394 -0.97 41.59 -13.97
CA THR A 394 0.17 42.07 -14.79
C THR A 394 0.80 40.91 -15.58
N THR A 395 0.70 41.06 -16.89
CA THR A 395 1.51 40.52 -18.00
C THR A 395 3.02 40.68 -17.83
N HIS A 396 3.80 39.66 -18.20
CA HIS A 396 5.09 39.78 -18.89
C HIS A 396 5.37 38.46 -19.63
N LYS A 397 5.41 38.51 -20.96
CA LYS A 397 6.61 38.59 -21.83
C LYS A 397 7.30 37.24 -22.02
#